data_AF-A0A9E1SW64-F1
#
_entry.id   AF-A0A9E1SW64-F1
#
_cell.length_a   1.000
_cell.length_b   1.000
_cell.length_c   1.000
_cell.angle_alpha   90.00
_cell.angle_beta   90.00
_cell.angle_gamma   90.00
#
_symmetry.space_group_name_H-M   'P 1'
#
loop_
_entity.id
_entity.type
_entity.pdbx_description
1 polymer ?
#
loop_
_entity_poly.entity_id
_entity_poly.type
_entity_poly.pdbx_seq_one_letter_code
_entity_poly.pdbx_strand_id
1 'polypeptide(L)'
;MGQTHPSPEMKEILSFVATGNALPLLHEIKHALVALLESGEETTIDLGAIPFAPGDERILNDALGVGEVQATLSVMGESHVRETAIPGVWRIDHLDDSGEMQSRFIEITFMPNILKTQREDAERGIETLNEKLKSFDDNQTDQRGS
;
A
#
# COMPACT_ATOMS: atom_id res chain seq x y z
N MET A 1 -0.11 38.21 -30.23
CA MET A 1 0.54 37.23 -31.14
C MET A 1 1.93 36.97 -30.57
N GLY A 2 2.36 35.77 -30.19
CA GLY A 2 1.72 34.47 -30.13
C GLY A 2 2.12 33.78 -28.81
N GLN A 3 1.24 32.95 -28.28
CA GLN A 3 1.56 32.13 -27.11
C GLN A 3 2.60 31.10 -27.57
N THR A 4 3.83 31.23 -27.09
CA THR A 4 4.87 30.21 -27.28
C THR A 4 4.49 28.99 -26.46
N HIS A 5 3.72 28.09 -27.07
CA HIS A 5 3.50 26.77 -26.51
C HIS A 5 4.85 26.04 -26.48
N PRO A 6 5.28 25.51 -25.32
CA PRO A 6 6.51 24.71 -25.27
C PRO A 6 6.38 23.53 -26.23
N SER A 7 7.45 23.24 -26.97
CA SER A 7 7.52 22.09 -27.88
C SER A 7 7.25 20.79 -27.10
N PRO A 8 6.74 19.74 -27.75
CA PRO A 8 6.48 18.44 -27.10
C PRO A 8 7.70 17.91 -26.34
N GLU A 9 8.90 18.11 -26.89
CA GLU A 9 10.18 17.75 -26.27
C GLU A 9 10.48 18.55 -24.99
N MET A 10 10.13 19.84 -24.95
CA MET A 10 10.27 20.66 -23.74
C MET A 10 9.25 20.28 -22.66
N LYS A 11 8.04 19.86 -23.04
CA LYS A 11 7.04 19.32 -22.09
C LYS A 11 7.53 18.01 -21.45
N GLU A 12 8.19 17.17 -22.22
CA GLU A 12 8.79 15.93 -21.74
C GLU A 12 9.96 16.21 -20.78
N ILE A 13 10.84 17.17 -21.09
CA ILE A 13 11.92 17.57 -20.16
C ILE A 13 11.37 18.21 -18.87
N LEU A 14 10.33 19.05 -19.00
CA LEU A 14 9.69 19.70 -17.85
C LEU A 14 8.92 18.73 -16.96
N SER A 15 8.44 17.59 -17.48
CA SER A 15 7.81 16.56 -16.64
C SER A 15 8.80 15.84 -15.72
N PHE A 16 10.12 15.93 -15.98
CA PHE A 16 11.13 15.47 -15.03
C PHE A 16 11.50 16.50 -13.97
N VAL A 17 11.05 17.76 -14.12
CA VAL A 17 11.24 18.81 -13.12
C VAL A 17 10.16 18.65 -12.07
N ALA A 18 10.56 18.50 -10.80
CA ALA A 18 9.63 18.43 -9.68
C ALA A 18 8.70 19.64 -9.68
N THR A 19 7.38 19.40 -9.60
CA THR A 19 6.35 20.44 -9.48
C THR A 19 6.38 21.12 -8.11
N GLY A 20 7.13 20.55 -7.15
CA GLY A 20 7.26 21.06 -5.80
C GLY A 20 6.20 20.50 -4.85
N ASN A 21 5.42 19.52 -5.30
CA ASN A 21 4.35 18.88 -4.51
C ASN A 21 4.89 17.81 -3.56
N ALA A 22 6.10 17.29 -3.79
CA ALA A 22 6.69 16.27 -2.91
C ALA A 22 6.96 16.79 -1.48
N LEU A 23 7.48 18.02 -1.34
CA LEU A 23 7.84 18.56 -0.03
C LEU A 23 6.61 18.87 0.85
N PRO A 24 5.54 19.51 0.35
CA PRO A 24 4.27 19.64 1.07
C PRO A 24 3.72 18.29 1.55
N LEU A 25 3.77 17.25 0.69
CA LEU A 25 3.31 15.92 1.06
C LEU A 25 4.15 15.32 2.20
N LEU A 26 5.48 15.47 2.17
CA LEU A 26 6.34 15.02 3.28
C LEU A 26 6.02 15.75 4.59
N HIS A 27 5.69 17.04 4.52
CA HIS A 27 5.23 17.81 5.69
C HIS A 27 3.88 17.30 6.21
N GLU A 28 2.96 16.94 5.31
CA GLU A 28 1.66 16.36 5.66
C GLU A 28 1.83 14.99 6.34
N ILE A 29 2.66 14.11 5.78
CA ILE A 29 3.00 12.81 6.38
C ILE A 29 3.57 13.00 7.79
N LYS A 30 4.49 13.95 7.97
CA LYS A 30 5.05 14.27 9.30
C LYS A 30 3.96 14.74 10.28
N HIS A 31 3.03 15.60 9.85
CA HIS A 31 1.93 16.04 10.71
C HIS A 31 0.97 14.90 11.05
N ALA A 32 0.65 14.05 10.08
CA ALA A 32 -0.17 12.86 10.29
C ALA A 32 0.49 11.87 11.28
N LEU A 33 1.82 11.71 11.23
CA LEU A 33 2.54 10.89 12.21
C LEU A 33 2.43 11.45 13.63
N VAL A 34 2.50 12.78 13.79
CA VAL A 34 2.29 13.41 15.10
C VAL A 34 0.87 13.14 15.58
N ALA A 35 -0.14 13.30 14.73
CA ALA A 35 -1.53 13.00 15.07
C ALA A 35 -1.73 11.53 15.46
N LEU A 36 -1.16 10.59 14.70
CA LEU A 36 -1.21 9.16 15.02
C LEU A 36 -0.67 8.86 16.43
N LEU A 37 0.44 9.51 16.82
CA LEU A 37 1.05 9.31 18.12
C LEU A 37 0.30 10.02 19.27
N GLU A 38 -0.32 11.16 18.99
CA GLU A 38 -1.03 11.96 20.00
C GLU A 38 -2.46 11.47 20.26
N SER A 39 -3.20 11.09 19.21
CA SER A 39 -4.63 10.75 19.28
C SER A 39 -4.98 9.35 18.78
N GLY A 40 -4.04 8.66 18.12
CA GLY A 40 -4.33 7.40 17.41
C GLY A 40 -5.05 7.60 16.08
N GLU A 41 -5.11 8.82 15.56
CA GLU A 41 -5.76 9.14 14.29
C GLU A 41 -4.92 8.62 13.12
N GLU A 42 -5.46 7.64 12.41
CA GLU A 42 -4.87 7.11 11.17
C GLU A 42 -5.20 8.04 10.00
N THR A 43 -4.25 8.24 9.09
CA THR A 43 -4.43 9.10 7.91
C THR A 43 -4.10 8.35 6.63
N THR A 44 -4.93 8.52 5.60
CA THR A 44 -4.67 7.99 4.25
C THR A 44 -4.57 9.14 3.27
N ILE A 45 -3.49 9.16 2.48
CA ILE A 45 -3.23 10.16 1.45
C ILE A 45 -3.28 9.48 0.09
N ASP A 46 -4.16 9.95 -0.80
CA ASP A 46 -4.28 9.47 -2.18
C ASP A 46 -3.23 10.15 -3.08
N LEU A 47 -2.21 9.39 -3.47
CA LEU A 47 -1.16 9.86 -4.37
C LEU A 47 -1.66 9.99 -5.82
N GLY A 48 -2.71 9.26 -6.20
CA GLY A 48 -3.34 9.36 -7.51
C GLY A 48 -4.13 10.66 -7.71
N ALA A 49 -4.62 11.25 -6.62
CA ALA A 49 -5.33 12.52 -6.62
C ALA A 49 -4.39 13.75 -6.72
N ILE A 50 -3.09 13.58 -6.47
CA ILE A 50 -2.11 14.67 -6.50
C ILE A 50 -1.38 14.67 -7.85
N PRO A 51 -1.32 15.80 -8.57
CA PRO A 51 -0.57 15.90 -9.81
C PRO A 51 0.93 15.90 -9.51
N PHE A 52 1.54 14.71 -9.45
CA PHE A 52 2.99 14.56 -9.38
C PHE A 52 3.61 14.54 -10.77
N ALA A 53 4.68 15.31 -10.94
CA ALA A 53 5.62 15.07 -12.02
C ALA A 53 6.52 13.87 -11.65
N PRO A 54 7.04 13.10 -12.62
CA PRO A 54 8.04 12.06 -12.40
C PRO A 54 9.18 12.47 -11.43
N GLY A 55 9.59 13.74 -11.45
CA GLY A 55 10.59 14.27 -10.52
C GLY A 55 10.14 14.29 -9.05
N ASP A 56 8.86 14.56 -8.77
CA ASP A 56 8.30 14.55 -7.41
C ASP A 56 8.17 13.11 -6.88
N GLU A 57 7.75 12.18 -7.73
CA GLU A 57 7.63 10.77 -7.33
C GLU A 57 8.99 10.19 -6.93
N ARG A 58 10.06 10.53 -7.68
CA ARG A 58 11.42 10.14 -7.28
C ARG A 58 11.83 10.75 -5.94
N ILE A 59 11.59 12.04 -5.72
CA ILE A 59 11.91 12.69 -4.44
C ILE A 59 11.17 12.01 -3.29
N LEU A 60 9.89 11.71 -3.49
CA LEU A 60 9.06 11.03 -2.48
C LEU A 60 9.61 9.62 -2.19
N ASN A 61 9.93 8.85 -3.23
CA ASN A 61 10.47 7.50 -3.09
C ASN A 61 11.83 7.50 -2.38
N ASP A 62 12.71 8.43 -2.73
CA ASP A 62 14.04 8.57 -2.12
C ASP A 62 13.94 9.00 -0.65
N ALA A 63 12.99 9.89 -0.33
CA ALA A 63 12.79 10.39 1.02
C ALA A 63 12.11 9.37 1.95
N LEU A 64 11.11 8.64 1.45
CA LEU A 64 10.40 7.63 2.22
C LEU A 64 11.22 6.35 2.34
N GLY A 65 11.96 5.97 1.29
CA GLY A 65 12.73 4.73 1.26
C GLY A 65 11.87 3.47 1.39
N VAL A 66 12.54 2.35 1.67
CA VAL A 66 11.91 1.04 1.85
C VAL A 66 12.19 0.54 3.27
N GLY A 67 11.13 0.13 3.96
CA GLY A 67 11.19 -0.40 5.32
C GLY A 67 11.38 -1.91 5.34
N GLU A 68 11.03 -2.50 6.48
CA GLU A 68 11.28 -3.92 6.76
C GLU A 68 10.11 -4.82 6.34
N VAL A 69 8.89 -4.27 6.31
CA VAL A 69 7.66 -5.06 6.08
C VAL A 69 7.15 -4.86 4.67
N GLN A 70 6.89 -5.97 3.99
CA GLN A 70 6.21 -6.01 2.70
C GLN A 70 5.19 -7.15 2.67
N ALA A 71 4.02 -6.86 2.12
CA ALA A 71 2.97 -7.83 1.86
C ALA A 71 2.42 -7.64 0.45
N THR A 72 2.06 -8.75 -0.18
CA THR A 72 1.33 -8.77 -1.45
C THR A 72 0.01 -9.47 -1.23
N LEU A 73 -1.08 -8.84 -1.64
CA LEU A 73 -2.42 -9.39 -1.56
C LEU A 73 -2.93 -9.61 -2.97
N SER A 74 -3.45 -10.81 -3.24
CA SER A 74 -3.99 -11.17 -4.56
C SER A 74 -5.53 -11.24 -4.56
N VAL A 75 -6.18 -10.48 -3.67
CA VAL A 75 -7.64 -10.46 -3.53
C VAL A 75 -8.20 -9.35 -4.40
N MET A 76 -8.98 -9.70 -5.43
CA MET A 76 -9.61 -8.75 -6.38
C MET A 76 -8.62 -7.80 -7.07
N GLY A 77 -7.50 -8.35 -7.55
CA GLY A 77 -6.36 -7.61 -8.06
C GLY A 77 -5.13 -7.81 -7.18
N GLU A 78 -3.97 -7.32 -7.63
CA GLU A 78 -2.72 -7.42 -6.88
C GLU A 78 -2.46 -6.12 -6.13
N SER A 79 -2.39 -6.17 -4.80
CA SER A 79 -2.10 -5.01 -3.95
C SER A 79 -0.76 -5.20 -3.25
N HIS A 80 0.12 -4.22 -3.39
CA HIS A 80 1.41 -4.19 -2.73
C HIS A 80 1.35 -3.24 -1.55
N VAL A 81 1.54 -3.78 -0.35
CA VAL A 81 1.60 -3.00 0.89
C VAL A 81 3.03 -3.06 1.40
N ARG A 82 3.67 -1.91 1.57
CA ARG A 82 5.06 -1.82 2.02
C ARG A 82 5.21 -0.76 3.10
N GLU A 83 5.90 -1.08 4.17
CA GLU A 83 6.38 -0.07 5.09
C GLU A 83 7.54 0.70 4.44
N THR A 84 7.61 2.00 4.68
CA THR A 84 8.72 2.83 4.24
C THR A 84 9.88 2.77 5.24
N ALA A 85 11.01 3.40 4.95
CA ALA A 85 12.10 3.51 5.93
C ALA A 85 11.72 4.39 7.13
N ILE A 86 10.55 5.05 7.09
CA ILE A 86 9.95 5.79 8.18
C ILE A 86 8.87 4.90 8.83
N PRO A 87 9.09 4.40 10.06
CA PRO A 87 8.13 3.52 10.72
C PRO A 87 6.76 4.17 10.90
N GLY A 88 5.70 3.39 10.69
CA GLY A 88 4.32 3.87 10.74
C GLY A 88 3.86 4.62 9.48
N VAL A 89 4.72 4.74 8.46
CA VAL A 89 4.34 5.21 7.12
C VAL A 89 4.40 4.05 6.14
N TRP A 90 3.27 3.80 5.49
CA TRP A 90 3.03 2.69 4.60
C TRP A 90 2.68 3.19 3.22
N ARG A 91 3.14 2.48 2.19
CA ARG A 91 2.73 2.68 0.80
C ARG A 91 1.88 1.51 0.35
N ILE A 92 0.76 1.82 -0.29
CA ILE A 92 -0.17 0.84 -0.85
C ILE A 92 -0.36 1.14 -2.32
N ASP A 93 0.07 0.22 -3.17
CA ASP A 93 -0.12 0.29 -4.61
C ASP A 93 -1.10 -0.82 -5.04
N HIS A 94 -2.23 -0.45 -5.62
CA HIS A 94 -3.24 -1.39 -6.12
C HIS A 94 -3.14 -1.52 -7.64
N LEU A 95 -2.99 -2.75 -8.12
CA LEU A 95 -3.02 -3.11 -9.52
C LEU A 95 -4.37 -3.71 -9.87
N ASP A 96 -4.84 -3.44 -11.08
CA ASP A 96 -5.99 -4.14 -11.64
C ASP A 96 -5.63 -5.56 -12.14
N ASP A 97 -6.63 -6.28 -12.65
CA ASP A 97 -6.45 -7.64 -13.18
C ASP A 97 -5.52 -7.71 -14.40
N SER A 98 -5.21 -6.57 -15.04
CA SER A 98 -4.28 -6.47 -16.17
C SER A 98 -2.85 -6.12 -15.71
N GLY A 99 -2.64 -5.88 -14.42
CA GLY A 99 -1.36 -5.44 -13.87
C GLY A 99 -1.09 -3.95 -14.07
N GLU A 100 -2.10 -3.14 -14.42
CA GLU A 100 -1.96 -1.70 -14.50
C GLU A 100 -2.23 -1.03 -13.15
N MET A 101 -1.55 0.09 -12.89
CA MET A 101 -1.70 0.81 -11.63
C MET A 101 -3.08 1.46 -11.56
N GLN A 102 -3.93 0.93 -10.68
CA GLN A 102 -5.28 1.44 -10.46
C GLN A 102 -5.29 2.58 -9.44
N SER A 103 -4.60 2.42 -8.32
CA SER A 103 -4.55 3.44 -7.27
C SER A 103 -3.31 3.32 -6.40
N ARG A 104 -2.92 4.43 -5.76
CA ARG A 104 -1.71 4.54 -4.94
C ARG A 104 -1.99 5.40 -3.71
N PHE A 105 -1.64 4.89 -2.54
CA PHE A 105 -1.90 5.54 -1.27
C PHE A 105 -0.67 5.53 -0.37
N ILE A 106 -0.58 6.55 0.49
CA ILE A 106 0.26 6.52 1.69
C ILE A 106 -0.66 6.43 2.90
N GLU A 107 -0.47 5.42 3.74
CA GLU A 107 -1.17 5.29 5.02
C GLU A 107 -0.21 5.58 6.17
N ILE A 108 -0.67 6.39 7.11
CA ILE A 108 0.01 6.69 8.37
C ILE A 108 -0.75 5.97 9.46
N THR A 109 -0.22 4.82 9.88
CA THR A 109 -0.90 3.87 10.78
C THR A 109 0.12 2.90 11.39
N PHE A 110 -0.23 2.31 12.53
CA PHE A 110 0.57 1.22 13.12
C PHE A 110 0.47 -0.07 12.31
N MET A 111 -0.68 -0.31 11.66
CA MET A 111 -0.90 -1.49 10.83
C MET A 111 -2.01 -1.19 9.81
N PRO A 112 -1.70 -1.20 8.50
CA PRO A 112 -2.67 -0.99 7.44
C PRO A 112 -3.90 -1.87 7.60
N ASN A 113 -5.08 -1.27 7.47
CA ASN A 113 -6.33 -1.98 7.70
C ASN A 113 -6.53 -3.14 6.72
N ILE A 114 -5.99 -3.01 5.51
CA ILE A 114 -6.02 -4.06 4.47
C ILE A 114 -5.28 -5.35 4.89
N LEU A 115 -4.32 -5.26 5.82
CA LEU A 115 -3.60 -6.41 6.36
C LEU A 115 -4.35 -7.10 7.50
N LYS A 116 -5.39 -6.48 8.05
CA LYS A 116 -6.16 -7.03 9.16
C LYS A 116 -7.16 -8.05 8.61
N THR A 117 -7.05 -9.30 9.08
CA THR A 117 -8.07 -10.32 8.82
C THR A 117 -9.40 -9.89 9.41
N GLN A 118 -10.47 -9.97 8.61
CA GLN A 118 -11.82 -9.67 9.08
C GLN A 118 -12.32 -10.76 10.02
N ARG A 119 -13.23 -10.41 10.92
CA ARG A 119 -13.74 -11.35 11.94
C ARG A 119 -14.40 -12.57 11.29
N GLU A 120 -15.17 -12.33 10.24
CA GLU A 120 -15.91 -13.34 9.48
C GLU A 120 -14.93 -14.34 8.81
N ASP A 121 -13.79 -13.85 8.32
CA ASP A 121 -12.74 -14.70 7.74
C ASP A 121 -12.07 -15.57 8.81
N ALA A 122 -11.82 -14.99 9.99
CA ALA A 122 -11.25 -15.71 11.12
C ALA A 122 -12.21 -16.81 11.62
N GLU A 123 -13.51 -16.55 11.65
CA GLU A 123 -14.55 -17.53 12.01
C GLU A 123 -14.58 -18.71 11.01
N ARG A 124 -14.52 -18.44 9.70
CA ARG A 124 -14.36 -19.49 8.67
C ARG A 124 -13.08 -20.32 8.83
N GLY A 125 -12.03 -19.71 9.40
CA GLY A 125 -10.79 -20.40 9.77
C GLY A 125 -11.02 -21.54 10.77
N ILE A 126 -11.93 -21.36 11.73
CA ILE A 126 -12.28 -22.40 12.72
C ILE A 126 -12.95 -23.60 12.02
N GLU A 127 -13.91 -23.34 11.14
CA GLU A 127 -14.60 -24.39 10.37
C GLU A 127 -13.62 -25.20 9.51
N THR A 128 -12.76 -24.49 8.77
CA THR A 128 -11.73 -25.09 7.92
C THR A 128 -10.78 -25.98 8.73
N LEU A 129 -10.36 -25.51 9.91
CA LEU A 129 -9.47 -26.29 10.77
C LEU A 129 -10.17 -27.53 11.36
N ASN A 130 -11.44 -27.40 11.74
CA ASN A 130 -12.22 -28.53 12.25
C ASN A 130 -12.40 -29.63 11.20
N GLU A 131 -12.65 -29.28 9.95
CA GLU A 131 -12.72 -30.24 8.84
C GLU A 131 -11.39 -30.98 8.64
N LYS A 132 -10.28 -30.24 8.66
CA LYS A 132 -8.93 -30.83 8.58
C LYS A 132 -8.69 -31.80 9.74
N LEU A 133 -8.98 -31.41 10.97
CA LEU A 133 -8.79 -32.27 12.15
C LEU A 133 -9.60 -33.57 12.06
N LYS A 134 -10.87 -33.51 11.66
CA LYS A 134 -11.69 -34.73 11.44
C LYS A 134 -11.04 -35.67 10.44
N SER A 135 -10.59 -35.14 9.29
CA SER A 135 -9.91 -35.96 8.29
C SER A 135 -8.61 -36.60 8.78
N PHE A 136 -7.92 -36.01 9.76
CA PHE A 136 -6.73 -36.61 10.37
C PHE A 136 -7.08 -37.75 11.34
N ASP A 137 -8.17 -37.61 12.09
CA ASP A 137 -8.64 -38.63 13.04
C ASP A 137 -9.16 -39.87 12.31
N ASP A 138 -9.89 -39.68 11.21
CA ASP A 138 -10.41 -40.78 10.37
C ASP A 138 -9.26 -41.58 9.74
N ASN A 139 -8.25 -40.89 9.18
CA ASN A 139 -7.08 -41.52 8.58
C ASN A 139 -6.18 -42.27 9.58
N GLN A 140 -6.16 -41.85 10.86
CA GLN A 140 -5.43 -42.55 11.91
C GLN A 140 -6.17 -43.80 12.42
N THR A 141 -7.49 -43.84 12.29
CA THR A 141 -8.30 -44.99 12.69
C THR A 141 -8.17 -46.14 11.69
N ASP A 142 -8.07 -45.83 10.39
CA ASP A 142 -7.83 -46.83 9.34
C ASP A 142 -6.43 -47.47 9.39
N GLN A 143 -5.39 -46.73 9.81
CA GLN A 143 -4.02 -47.26 9.90
C GLN A 143 -3.76 -48.14 11.13
N ARG A 144 -4.62 -48.08 12.16
CA ARG A 144 -4.50 -48.94 13.36
C ARG A 144 -5.29 -50.26 13.25
N GLY A 145 -6.08 -50.42 12.19
CA GLY A 145 -6.91 -51.60 11.92
C GLY A 145 -6.29 -52.60 10.93
N SER A 146 -5.07 -52.37 10.43
CA SER A 146 -4.30 -53.28 9.57
C SER A 146 -3.06 -53.81 10.28
#